data_AF-A0A7X9BTD6-F1
#
_entry.id   AF-A0A7X9BTD6-F1
#
_cell.length_a   1.000
_cell.length_b   1.000
_cell.length_c   1.000
_cell.angle_alpha   90.00
_cell.angle_beta   90.00
_cell.angle_gamma   90.00
#
_symmetry.space_group_name_H-M   'P 1'
#
loop_
_entity.id
_entity.type
_entity.pdbx_description
1 polymer ?
#
loop_
_entity_poly.entity_id
_entity_poly.type
_entity_poly.pdbx_seq_one_letter_code
_entity_poly.pdbx_strand_id
1 'polypeptide(L)'
;MSILGNVVKNSTAISDEVIATNMIAASKGSANAYLNAALTSPTPELKAMYASSLTQVLNGHSAITELAIKRGWEEPYNPPTQQLSSAYYKAERVIQKGE
;
A
#
# COMPACT_ATOMS: atom_id res chain seq x y z
N MET A 1 -28.08 -4.50 -21.93
CA MET A 1 -27.45 -3.73 -20.82
C MET A 1 -27.70 -4.44 -19.48
N SER A 2 -27.15 -5.64 -19.26
CA SER A 2 -27.40 -6.39 -18.00
C SER A 2 -26.16 -7.09 -17.46
N ILE A 3 -25.18 -7.43 -18.31
CA ILE A 3 -23.89 -7.99 -17.86
C ILE A 3 -23.07 -6.96 -17.04
N LEU A 4 -23.02 -5.70 -17.49
CA LEU A 4 -22.31 -4.62 -16.77
C LEU A 4 -22.95 -4.30 -15.39
N GLY A 5 -24.27 -4.48 -15.26
CA GLY A 5 -24.99 -4.19 -14.01
C GLY A 5 -24.75 -5.22 -12.92
N ASN A 6 -24.53 -6.50 -13.28
CA ASN A 6 -24.28 -7.57 -12.31
C ASN A 6 -22.81 -7.68 -11.91
N VAL A 7 -21.88 -7.36 -12.82
CA VAL A 7 -20.43 -7.36 -12.51
C VAL A 7 -20.08 -6.27 -11.50
N VAL A 8 -20.69 -5.08 -11.59
CA VAL A 8 -20.43 -3.96 -10.67
C VAL A 8 -21.07 -4.15 -9.29
N LYS A 9 -22.21 -4.87 -9.21
CA LYS A 9 -22.96 -5.04 -7.95
C LYS A 9 -22.34 -6.08 -7.00
N ASN A 10 -21.54 -7.02 -7.51
CA ASN A 10 -20.83 -8.04 -6.73
C ASN A 10 -19.34 -7.74 -6.47
N SER A 11 -18.79 -6.63 -7.00
CA SER A 11 -17.33 -6.36 -7.04
C SER A 11 -16.84 -5.23 -6.11
N THR A 12 -17.71 -4.67 -5.26
CA THR A 12 -17.36 -3.53 -4.39
C THR A 12 -16.90 -3.91 -2.98
N ALA A 13 -16.87 -5.20 -2.64
CA ALA A 13 -16.31 -5.66 -1.37
C ALA A 13 -14.77 -5.72 -1.45
N ILE A 14 -14.12 -4.56 -1.32
CA ILE A 14 -12.66 -4.48 -1.14
C ILE A 14 -12.35 -4.95 0.28
N SER A 15 -11.48 -5.95 0.44
CA SER A 15 -11.09 -6.41 1.78
C SER A 15 -10.15 -5.41 2.46
N ASP A 16 -10.15 -5.41 3.79
CA ASP A 16 -9.23 -4.58 4.59
C ASP A 16 -7.76 -4.86 4.25
N GLU A 17 -7.40 -6.10 3.90
CA GLU A 17 -6.06 -6.48 3.43
C GLU A 17 -5.69 -5.72 2.14
N VAL A 18 -6.62 -5.64 1.18
CA VAL A 18 -6.40 -4.92 -0.08
C VAL A 18 -6.31 -3.41 0.17
N ILE A 19 -7.15 -2.87 1.06
CA ILE A 19 -7.09 -1.45 1.47
C ILE A 19 -5.72 -1.17 2.11
N ALA A 20 -5.30 -1.95 3.08
CA ALA A 20 -4.03 -1.76 3.78
C ALA A 20 -2.82 -1.89 2.85
N THR A 21 -2.83 -2.89 1.96
CA THR A 21 -1.78 -3.08 0.95
C THR A 21 -1.66 -1.87 0.03
N ASN A 22 -2.79 -1.35 -0.45
CA ASN A 22 -2.83 -0.15 -1.29
C ASN A 22 -2.35 1.09 -0.53
N MET A 23 -2.73 1.25 0.74
CA MET A 23 -2.27 2.38 1.55
C MET A 23 -0.77 2.32 1.84
N ILE A 24 -0.20 1.12 2.08
CA ILE A 24 1.25 0.92 2.23
C ILE A 24 1.97 1.35 0.94
N ALA A 25 1.49 0.90 -0.22
CA ALA A 25 2.06 1.28 -1.52
C ALA A 25 1.97 2.78 -1.79
N ALA A 26 0.80 3.38 -1.55
CA ALA A 26 0.58 4.82 -1.69
C ALA A 26 1.50 5.63 -0.77
N SER A 27 1.65 5.20 0.50
CA SER A 27 2.53 5.87 1.47
C SER A 27 3.99 5.85 1.04
N LYS A 28 4.49 4.75 0.44
CA LYS A 28 5.84 4.70 -0.15
C LYS A 28 6.00 5.72 -1.28
N GLY A 29 4.99 5.83 -2.15
CA GLY A 29 4.96 6.82 -3.23
C GLY A 29 4.98 8.26 -2.68
N SER A 30 4.13 8.56 -1.71
CA SER A 30 4.08 9.87 -1.05
C SER A 30 5.37 10.21 -0.32
N ALA A 31 5.99 9.25 0.38
CA ALA A 31 7.27 9.45 1.05
C ALA A 31 8.37 9.84 0.05
N ASN A 32 8.46 9.13 -1.08
CA ASN A 32 9.39 9.49 -2.16
C ASN A 32 9.12 10.90 -2.71
N ALA A 33 7.85 11.25 -2.92
CA ALA A 33 7.48 12.58 -3.41
C ALA A 33 7.89 13.68 -2.43
N TYR A 34 7.58 13.53 -1.14
CA TYR A 34 7.94 14.52 -0.13
C TYR A 34 9.45 14.60 0.13
N LEU A 35 10.17 13.47 0.10
CA LEU A 35 11.62 13.47 0.18
C LEU A 35 12.24 14.27 -0.98
N ASN A 36 11.84 13.95 -2.21
CA ASN A 36 12.34 14.67 -3.40
C ASN A 36 12.00 16.15 -3.32
N ALA A 37 10.77 16.51 -2.95
CA ALA A 37 10.37 17.90 -2.79
C ALA A 37 11.19 18.64 -1.72
N ALA A 38 11.46 18.01 -0.57
CA ALA A 38 12.29 18.59 0.48
C ALA A 38 13.75 18.82 0.01
N LEU A 39 14.30 17.91 -0.78
CA LEU A 39 15.67 18.00 -1.30
C LEU A 39 15.83 19.08 -2.39
N THR A 40 14.83 19.26 -3.24
CA THR A 40 14.88 20.21 -4.37
C THR A 40 14.29 21.58 -4.05
N SER A 41 13.70 21.75 -2.86
CA SER A 41 13.09 23.02 -2.44
C SER A 41 14.12 24.15 -2.35
N PRO A 42 13.86 25.31 -2.97
CA PRO A 42 14.79 26.43 -3.01
C PRO A 42 14.83 27.24 -1.70
N THR A 43 13.82 27.09 -0.82
CA THR A 43 13.74 27.84 0.44
C THR A 43 13.72 26.92 1.67
N PRO A 44 14.24 27.39 2.82
CA PRO A 44 14.18 26.65 4.09
C PRO A 44 12.76 26.33 4.55
N GLU A 45 11.80 27.23 4.33
CA GLU A 45 10.42 27.08 4.77
C GLU A 45 9.70 25.95 4.02
N LEU A 46 9.87 25.88 2.69
CA LEU A 46 9.31 24.79 1.88
C LEU A 46 9.96 23.45 2.22
N LYS A 47 11.28 23.45 2.43
CA LYS A 47 12.00 22.26 2.88
C LYS A 47 11.46 21.75 4.21
N ALA A 48 11.26 22.63 5.19
CA ALA A 48 10.71 22.27 6.49
C ALA A 48 9.27 21.72 6.39
N MET A 49 8.44 22.34 5.54
CA MET A 49 7.07 21.88 5.29
C MET A 49 7.06 20.45 4.71
N TYR A 50 7.82 20.19 3.64
CA TYR A 50 7.86 18.87 3.03
C TYR A 50 8.52 17.81 3.93
N ALA A 51 9.53 18.18 4.72
CA ALA A 51 10.11 17.29 5.72
C ALA A 51 9.10 16.89 6.81
N SER A 52 8.28 17.83 7.27
CA SER A 52 7.19 17.54 8.22
C SER A 52 6.16 16.58 7.61
N SER A 53 5.73 16.81 6.36
CA SER A 53 4.83 15.91 5.65
C SER A 53 5.42 14.51 5.45
N LEU A 54 6.72 14.43 5.13
CA LEU A 54 7.44 13.15 5.05
C LEU A 54 7.38 12.40 6.39
N THR A 55 7.64 13.07 7.51
CA THR A 55 7.53 12.46 8.85
C THR A 55 6.12 11.92 9.12
N GLN A 56 5.07 12.66 8.75
CA GLN A 56 3.69 12.21 8.91
C GLN A 56 3.39 10.96 8.08
N VAL A 57 3.85 10.93 6.82
CA VAL A 57 3.68 9.76 5.95
C VAL A 57 4.46 8.55 6.48
N LEU A 58 5.68 8.73 7.00
CA LEU A 58 6.45 7.65 7.60
C LEU A 58 5.76 7.05 8.83
N ASN A 59 5.19 7.91 9.69
CA ASN A 59 4.42 7.45 10.85
C ASN A 59 3.16 6.67 10.43
N GLY A 60 2.44 7.16 9.42
CA GLY A 60 1.27 6.47 8.85
C GLY A 60 1.63 5.13 8.22
N HIS A 61 2.71 5.07 7.42
CA HIS A 61 3.23 3.83 6.85
C HIS A 61 3.57 2.80 7.94
N SER A 62 4.26 3.22 9.00
CA SER A 62 4.60 2.34 10.13
C SER A 62 3.35 1.79 10.83
N ALA A 63 2.36 2.63 11.10
CA ALA A 63 1.11 2.21 11.74
C ALA A 63 0.33 1.19 10.90
N ILE A 64 0.23 1.40 9.58
CA ILE A 64 -0.49 0.47 8.69
C ILE A 64 0.29 -0.82 8.49
N THR A 65 1.62 -0.75 8.42
CA THR A 65 2.48 -1.94 8.37
C THR A 65 2.35 -2.78 9.63
N GLU A 66 2.35 -2.14 10.80
CA GLU A 66 2.13 -2.82 12.08
C GLU A 66 0.74 -3.47 12.13
N LEU A 67 -0.30 -2.80 11.64
CA LEU A 67 -1.63 -3.37 11.52
C LEU A 67 -1.64 -4.61 10.60
N ALA A 68 -0.99 -4.52 9.43
CA ALA A 68 -0.93 -5.63 8.48
C ALA A 68 -0.23 -6.86 9.08
N ILE A 69 0.85 -6.66 9.83
CA ILE A 69 1.54 -7.73 10.56
C ILE A 69 0.63 -8.32 11.64
N LYS A 70 0.00 -7.49 12.48
CA LYS A 70 -0.91 -7.94 13.55
C LYS A 70 -2.12 -8.71 13.03
N ARG A 71 -2.59 -8.39 11.82
CA ARG A 71 -3.71 -9.06 11.15
C ARG A 71 -3.28 -10.31 10.36
N GLY A 72 -1.98 -10.61 10.28
CA GLY A 72 -1.45 -11.74 9.52
C GLY A 72 -1.51 -11.55 8.00
N TRP A 73 -1.67 -10.32 7.52
CA TRP A 73 -1.67 -10.01 6.09
C TRP A 73 -0.25 -9.97 5.50
N GLU A 74 0.72 -9.59 6.35
CA GLU A 74 2.14 -9.55 6.06
C GLU A 74 2.91 -10.38 7.09
N GLU A 75 3.83 -11.23 6.62
CA GLU A 75 4.65 -12.11 7.45
C GLU A 75 6.14 -11.82 7.19
N PRO A 76 6.66 -10.68 7.66
CA PRO A 76 7.96 -10.14 7.23
C PRO A 76 9.16 -11.00 7.66
N TYR A 77 8.96 -11.88 8.63
CA TYR A 77 9.99 -12.77 9.17
C TYR A 77 10.00 -14.16 8.52
N ASN A 78 9.10 -14.42 7.56
CA ASN A 78 9.16 -15.66 6.79
C ASN A 78 10.47 -15.72 5.96
N PRO A 79 11.00 -16.92 5.69
CA PRO A 79 12.12 -17.08 4.76
C PRO A 79 11.82 -16.44 3.40
N PRO A 80 12.82 -15.84 2.72
CA PRO A 80 12.61 -15.16 1.43
C PRO A 80 11.92 -16.03 0.37
N THR A 81 12.23 -17.33 0.35
CA THR A 81 11.58 -18.31 -0.54
C THR A 81 10.07 -18.40 -0.27
N GLN A 82 9.66 -18.43 0.99
CA GLN A 82 8.26 -18.47 1.38
C GLN A 82 7.55 -17.14 1.11
N GLN A 83 8.24 -16.00 1.27
CA GLN A 83 7.69 -14.70 0.89
C GLN A 83 7.40 -14.62 -0.62
N LEU A 84 8.34 -15.08 -1.45
CA LEU A 84 8.16 -15.14 -2.90
C LEU A 84 7.02 -16.08 -3.30
N SER A 85 6.94 -17.28 -2.71
CA SER A 85 5.84 -18.21 -2.95
C SER A 85 4.49 -17.62 -2.54
N SER A 86 4.41 -16.95 -1.38
CA SER A 86 3.19 -16.28 -0.93
C SER A 86 2.74 -15.20 -1.90
N ALA A 87 3.67 -14.36 -2.38
CA ALA A 87 3.38 -13.34 -3.38
C ALA A 87 2.88 -13.96 -4.70
N TYR A 88 3.51 -15.04 -5.17
CA TYR A 88 3.09 -15.77 -6.36
C TYR A 88 1.66 -16.33 -6.21
N TYR A 89 1.37 -17.04 -5.12
CA TYR A 89 0.03 -17.59 -4.88
C TYR A 89 -1.04 -16.52 -4.64
N LYS A 90 -0.68 -15.36 -4.06
CA LYS A 90 -1.58 -14.20 -3.99
C LYS A 90 -1.90 -13.69 -5.39
N ALA A 91 -0.91 -13.54 -6.27
CA ALA A 91 -1.12 -13.10 -7.65
C ALA A 91 -1.96 -14.10 -8.47
N GLU A 92 -1.65 -15.39 -8.39
CA GLU A 92 -2.40 -16.45 -9.07
C GLU A 92 -3.88 -16.46 -8.67
N ARG A 93 -4.18 -16.36 -7.37
CA ARG A 93 -5.57 -16.29 -6.87
C ARG A 93 -6.35 -15.08 -7.39
N VAL A 94 -5.68 -13.94 -7.59
CA VAL A 94 -6.32 -12.75 -8.16
C VAL A 94 -6.65 -12.98 -9.64
N ILE A 95 -5.74 -13.61 -10.39
CA ILE A 95 -5.95 -13.93 -11.81
C ILE A 95 -7.10 -14.94 -11.96
N GLN A 96 -7.10 -16.03 -11.17
CA GLN A 96 -8.14 -17.07 -11.22
C GLN A 96 -9.52 -16.57 -10.79
N LYS A 97 -9.61 -15.60 -9.87
CA LYS A 97 -10.89 -14.96 -9.49
C LYS A 97 -11.43 -13.99 -10.55
N GLY A 98 -10.61 -13.63 -11.53
CA GLY A 98 -10.97 -12.72 -12.63
C GLY A 98 -11.51 -13.43 -13.88
N GLU A 99 -11.49 -14.77 -13.92
CA GLU A 99 -12.15 -15.62 -14.93
C GLU A 99 -13.54 -16.07 -14.45
#